data_AF-A0A523RE21-F1
#
_entry.id   AF-A0A523RE21-F1
#
_cell.length_a   1.000
_cell.length_b   1.000
_cell.length_c   1.000
_cell.angle_alpha   90.00
_cell.angle_beta   90.00
_cell.angle_gamma   90.00
#
_symmetry.space_group_name_H-M   'P 1'
#
loop_
_entity.id
_entity.type
_entity.pdbx_description
1 polymer ?
#
loop_
_entity_poly.entity_id
_entity_poly.type
_entity_poly.pdbx_seq_one_letter_code
_entity_poly.pdbx_strand_id
1 'polypeptide(L)' 'MTNGKWGVAHIYSSFNNTIIHITDLTGAETVARWSGGMVVKADREESSPYAAMQAA' A
#
# COMPACT_ATOMS: atom_id res chain seq x y z
N MET A 1 24.54 13.66 -8.70
CA MET A 1 23.60 12.53 -8.84
C MET A 1 22.78 12.52 -7.57
N THR A 2 21.48 12.82 -7.63
CA THR A 2 20.61 12.72 -6.46
C THR A 2 20.56 11.25 -6.05
N ASN A 3 21.27 10.88 -4.98
CA ASN A 3 21.21 9.54 -4.41
C ASN A 3 19.74 9.23 -4.13
N GLY A 4 19.18 8.26 -4.87
CA GLY A 4 17.82 7.80 -4.63
C GLY A 4 17.73 7.30 -3.18
N LYS A 5 16.78 7.85 -2.42
CA LYS A 5 16.46 7.30 -1.09
C LYS A 5 15.71 6.00 -1.31
N TRP A 6 16.26 4.90 -0.83
CA TRP A 6 15.64 3.58 -0.88
C TRP A 6 14.70 3.39 0.32
N GLY A 7 13.60 2.68 0.09
CA GLY A 7 12.63 2.31 1.11
C GLY A 7 12.12 0.89 0.87
N VAL A 8 11.26 0.41 1.76
CA VAL A 8 10.66 -0.93 1.71
C VAL A 8 9.16 -0.79 1.51
N ALA A 9 8.61 -1.49 0.52
CA ALA A 9 7.17 -1.57 0.31
C ALA A 9 6.64 -2.90 0.88
N HIS A 10 5.83 -2.80 1.92
CA HIS A 10 5.13 -3.92 2.55
C HIS A 10 3.74 -4.04 1.93
N ILE A 11 3.50 -5.14 1.22
CA ILE A 11 2.22 -5.44 0.58
C ILE A 11 1.53 -6.55 1.36
N TYR A 12 0.40 -6.23 1.98
CA TYR A 12 -0.45 -7.18 2.67
C TYR A 12 -1.71 -7.40 1.83
N SER A 13 -1.82 -8.57 1.20
CA SER A 13 -3.00 -8.98 0.44
C SER A 13 -3.78 -10.03 1.22
N SER A 14 -5.06 -9.77 1.43
CA SER A 14 -6.00 -10.68 2.10
C SER A 14 -7.26 -10.85 1.25
N PHE A 15 -8.11 -11.81 1.62
CA PHE A 15 -9.40 -12.00 0.94
C PHE A 15 -10.33 -10.78 1.00
N ASN A 16 -10.17 -9.94 2.02
CA ASN A 16 -11.08 -8.84 2.29
C ASN A 16 -10.52 -7.48 1.89
N ASN A 17 -9.19 -7.31 1.86
CA ASN A 17 -8.58 -6.03 1.56
C ASN A 17 -7.11 -6.19 1.14
N THR A 18 -6.58 -5.18 0.44
CA THR A 18 -5.14 -5.03 0.14
C THR A 18 -4.61 -3.77 0.83
N ILE A 19 -3.49 -3.89 1.55
CA ILE A 19 -2.83 -2.78 2.25
C ILE A 19 -1.41 -2.65 1.71
N ILE A 20 -1.02 -1.42 1.38
CA ILE A 20 0.30 -1.05 0.90
C ILE A 20 0.89 -0.08 1.90
N HIS A 21 2.03 -0.45 2.49
CA HIS A 21 2.71 0.35 3.51
C HIS A 21 4.18 0.52 3.11
N ILE A 22 4.58 1.75 2.84
CA ILE A 22 5.95 2.11 2.48
C ILE A 22 6.66 2.66 3.73
N THR A 23 7.80 2.07 4.06
CA THR A 23 8.67 2.50 5.15
C THR A 23 10.06 2.84 4.66
N ASP A 24 10.83 3.50 5.52
CA ASP A 24 12.27 3.56 5.37
C ASP A 24 12.91 2.16 5.52
N LEU A 25 14.23 2.06 5.32
CA LEU A 25 14.98 0.81 5.41
C LEU A 25 14.94 0.18 6.82
N THR A 26 14.78 0.98 7.87
CA THR A 26 14.68 0.45 9.24
C THR A 26 13.28 -0.06 9.57
N GLY A 27 12.27 0.36 8.82
CA GLY A 27 10.87 0.05 9.10
C GLY A 27 10.26 0.89 10.23
N ALA A 28 11.04 1.78 10.85
CA ALA A 28 10.59 2.60 11.96
C ALA A 28 9.81 3.84 11.51
N GLU A 29 10.10 4.34 10.31
CA GLU A 29 9.45 5.52 9.75
C GLU A 29 8.48 5.11 8.63
N THR A 30 7.22 5.50 8.77
CA THR A 30 6.19 5.29 7.75
C THR A 30 6.17 6.47 6.79
N VAL A 31 6.46 6.21 5.51
CA VAL A 31 6.46 7.23 4.46
C VAL A 31 5.05 7.37 3.86
N ALA A 32 4.39 6.26 3.57
CA ALA A 32 3.04 6.25 3.03
C ALA A 32 2.32 4.96 3.41
N ARG A 33 1.01 5.04 3.65
CA ARG A 33 0.16 3.87 3.89
C ARG A 33 -1.20 4.07 3.23
N TRP A 34 -1.58 3.12 2.39
CA TRP A 34 -2.83 3.10 1.64
C TRP A 34 -3.46 1.71 1.68
N SER A 35 -4.77 1.64 1.50
CA SER A 35 -5.50 0.38 1.40
C SER A 35 -6.54 0.43 0.29
N GLY A 36 -6.98 -0.73 -0.19
CA GLY A 36 -8.02 -0.83 -1.21
C GLY A 36 -9.30 -0.09 -0.80
N GLY A 37 -9.73 -0.24 0.45
CA GLY A 37 -10.88 0.48 1.01
C GLY A 37 -10.75 1.99 1.14
N MET A 38 -9.55 2.55 1.04
CA MET A 38 -9.37 4.01 0.95
C MET A 38 -9.62 4.54 -0.47
N VAL A 39 -9.58 3.66 -1.48
CA VAL A 39 -9.74 4.02 -2.89
C VAL A 39 -11.13 3.68 -3.41
N VAL A 40 -11.68 2.54 -3.01
CA VAL A 40 -13.02 2.11 -3.41
C VAL A 40 -14.09 2.60 -2.44
N LYS A 41 -15.34 2.69 -2.90
CA LYS A 41 -16.49 3.10 -2.07
C LYS A 41 -17.30 1.91 -1.53
N ALA A 42 -17.04 0.71 -2.02
CA ALA A 42 -17.81 -0.48 -1.68
C ALA A 42 -16.89 -1.56 -1.08
N ASP A 43 -17.26 -2.05 0.10
CA ASP A 43 -16.47 -3.01 0.90
C ASP A 43 -16.13 -4.31 0.14
N ARG A 44 -16.99 -4.73 -0.79
CA ARG A 44 -16.76 -5.92 -1.63
C ARG A 44 -15.63 -5.74 -2.65
N GLU A 45 -15.24 -4.51 -2.95
CA GLU A 45 -14.24 -4.19 -3.98
C GLU A 45 -12.84 -3.97 -3.39
N GLU A 46 -12.70 -3.97 -2.06
CA GLU A 46 -11.46 -3.66 -1.36
C GLU A 46 -10.32 -4.66 -1.64
N SER A 47 -10.67 -5.93 -1.92
CA SER A 47 -9.70 -6.98 -2.29
C SER A 47 -9.47 -7.08 -3.80
N SER A 48 -10.13 -6.24 -4.61
CA SER A 48 -10.00 -6.33 -6.07
C SER A 48 -8.60 -5.92 -6.54
N PRO A 49 -8.07 -6.57 -7.61
CA PRO A 49 -6.80 -6.15 -8.21
C PRO A 49 -6.81 -4.69 -8.68
N TYR A 50 -7.97 -4.17 -9.07
CA TYR A 50 -8.14 -2.78 -9.45
C TYR A 50 -7.94 -1.84 -8.26
N ALA A 51 -8.57 -2.12 -7.12
CA ALA A 51 -8.37 -1.35 -5.90
C ALA A 51 -6.91 -1.37 -5.44
N ALA A 52 -6.24 -2.53 -5.54
CA ALA A 52 -4.82 -2.65 -5.23
C ALA A 52 -3.93 -1.80 -6.13
N MET A 53 -4.19 -1.77 -7.45
CA MET A 53 -3.42 -0.94 -8.39
C MET A 53 -3.66 0.57 -8.19
N GLN A 54 -4.84 0.97 -7.74
CA GLN A 54 -5.13 2.38 -7.45
C GLN A 54 -4.58 2.82 -6.09
N ALA A 55 -4.41 1.89 -5.16
CA ALA A 55 -3.81 2.16 -3.84
C ALA A 55 -2.27 2.17 -3.87
N ALA A 56 -1.66 1.67 -4.95
CA ALA A 56 -0.22 1.60 -5.19
C ALA A 56 0.31 2.87 -5.85
#